data_AF-A0A1I6F745-F1
#
_entry.id   AF-A0A1I6F745-F1
#
_cell.length_a   1.000
_cell.length_b   1.000
_cell.length_c   1.000
_cell.angle_alpha   90.00
_cell.angle_beta   90.00
_cell.angle_gamma   90.00
#
_symmetry.space_group_name_H-M   'P 1'
#
loop_
_entity.id
_entity.type
_entity.pdbx_description
1 polymer ?
#
loop_
_entity_poly.entity_id
_entity_poly.type
_entity_poly.pdbx_seq_one_letter_code
_entity_poly.pdbx_strand_id
1 'polypeptide(L)'
;MSLRPLPAAERLSLVEQTALCHPAVHSVELSFEDEIDVEVVVWRGSSPLRTVHDIATALDAVLPGVPVRLTVSAVAYKRRATTLLVVYK
;
A
#
# COMPACT_ATOMS: atom_id res chain seq x y z
N MET A 1 -8.51 27.89 8.19
CA MET A 1 -8.91 26.93 7.15
C MET A 1 -9.55 25.75 7.85
N SER A 2 -10.84 25.51 7.62
CA SER A 2 -11.52 24.36 8.24
C SER A 2 -11.12 23.11 7.47
N LEU A 3 -10.18 22.33 8.02
CA LEU A 3 -9.82 21.01 7.51
C LEU A 3 -10.99 20.08 7.85
N ARG A 4 -12.02 20.10 7.01
CA ARG A 4 -13.01 19.03 7.07
C ARG A 4 -12.25 17.72 6.81
N PRO A 5 -12.35 16.71 7.69
CA PRO A 5 -11.66 15.45 7.47
C PRO A 5 -12.06 14.89 6.11
N LEU A 6 -11.08 14.42 5.33
CA LEU A 6 -11.35 13.75 4.07
C LEU A 6 -12.34 12.60 4.31
N PRO A 7 -13.38 12.44 3.47
CA PRO A 7 -14.26 11.28 3.50
C PRO A 7 -13.46 9.96 3.45
N ALA A 8 -13.99 8.90 4.07
CA ALA A 8 -13.29 7.61 4.11
C ALA A 8 -12.93 7.07 2.72
N ALA A 9 -13.82 7.22 1.74
CA ALA A 9 -13.57 6.82 0.36
C ALA A 9 -12.41 7.58 -0.30
N GLU A 10 -12.28 8.88 -0.02
CA GLU A 10 -11.17 9.69 -0.54
C GLU A 10 -9.84 9.31 0.12
N ARG A 11 -9.86 9.03 1.43
CA ARG A 11 -8.66 8.52 2.14
C ARG A 11 -8.23 7.17 1.58
N LEU A 12 -9.17 6.24 1.39
CA LEU A 12 -8.88 4.93 0.79
C LEU A 12 -8.28 5.07 -0.60
N SER A 13 -8.86 5.93 -1.45
CA SER A 13 -8.33 6.17 -2.79
C SER A 13 -6.93 6.76 -2.78
N LEU A 14 -6.64 7.71 -1.88
CA LEU A 14 -5.30 8.28 -1.73
C LEU A 14 -4.29 7.24 -1.23
N VAL A 15 -4.68 6.38 -0.28
CA VAL A 15 -3.83 5.29 0.20
C VAL A 15 -3.52 4.31 -0.93
N GLU A 16 -4.54 3.90 -1.69
CA GLU A 16 -4.42 3.00 -2.84
C GLU A 16 -3.44 3.55 -3.87
N GLN A 17 -3.65 4.81 -4.29
CA GLN A 17 -2.81 5.47 -5.27
C GLN A 17 -1.36 5.61 -4.78
N THR A 18 -1.18 6.00 -3.52
CA THR A 18 0.16 6.17 -2.94
C THR A 18 0.93 4.84 -2.92
N ALA A 19 0.27 3.74 -2.55
CA ALA A 19 0.89 2.42 -2.56
C ALA A 19 1.15 1.91 -3.98
N LEU A 20 0.19 2.04 -4.91
CA LEU A 20 0.34 1.60 -6.30
C LEU A 20 1.38 2.40 -7.10
N CYS A 21 1.65 3.65 -6.73
CA CYS A 21 2.72 4.44 -7.33
C CYS A 21 4.13 3.92 -6.98
N HIS A 22 4.27 3.10 -5.94
CA HIS A 22 5.56 2.56 -5.56
C HIS A 22 6.01 1.46 -6.55
N PRO A 23 7.20 1.56 -7.19
CA PRO A 23 7.60 0.66 -8.29
C PRO A 23 7.78 -0.81 -7.87
N ALA A 24 7.96 -1.06 -6.58
CA ALA A 24 8.04 -2.42 -6.03
C ALA A 24 6.68 -3.08 -5.78
N VAL A 25 5.56 -2.33 -5.85
CA VAL A 25 4.22 -2.85 -5.59
C VAL A 25 3.62 -3.41 -6.88
N HIS A 26 3.00 -4.58 -6.77
CA HIS A 26 2.24 -5.22 -7.85
C HIS A 26 0.74 -4.92 -7.71
N SER A 27 0.20 -5.12 -6.52
CA SER A 27 -1.22 -4.91 -6.21
C SER A 27 -1.38 -4.52 -4.75
N VAL A 28 -2.54 -3.96 -4.44
CA VAL A 28 -2.92 -3.47 -3.11
C VAL A 28 -4.34 -3.94 -2.83
N GLU A 29 -4.58 -4.41 -1.61
CA GLU A 29 -5.93 -4.62 -1.06
C GLU A 29 -6.11 -3.71 0.16
N LEU A 30 -7.31 -3.16 0.30
CA LEU A 30 -7.63 -2.18 1.34
C LEU A 30 -8.89 -2.57 2.09
N SER A 31 -8.85 -2.39 3.41
CA SER A 31 -10.03 -2.41 4.26
C SER A 31 -10.03 -1.21 5.21
N PHE A 32 -11.21 -0.81 5.64
CA PHE A 32 -11.39 0.30 6.58
C PHE A 32 -12.39 -0.10 7.66
N GLU A 33 -11.91 -0.15 8.89
CA GLU A 33 -12.74 -0.23 10.10
C GLU A 33 -12.43 1.00 10.98
N ASP A 34 -11.51 0.87 11.94
CA ASP A 34 -11.00 1.96 12.78
C ASP A 34 -9.69 2.56 12.24
N GLU A 35 -8.89 1.74 11.57
CA GLU A 35 -7.69 2.12 10.82
C GLU A 35 -7.83 1.69 9.35
N ILE A 36 -7.00 2.28 8.47
CA ILE A 36 -6.90 1.79 7.09
C ILE A 36 -5.87 0.66 7.07
N ASP A 37 -6.33 -0.56 6.84
CA ASP A 37 -5.46 -1.71 6.61
C ASP A 37 -5.09 -1.80 5.13
N VAL A 38 -3.80 -1.91 4.88
CA VAL A 38 -3.21 -1.96 3.53
C VAL A 38 -2.38 -3.22 3.41
N GLU A 39 -2.85 -4.12 2.56
CA GLU A 39 -2.10 -5.30 2.17
C GLU A 39 -1.46 -5.08 0.80
N VAL A 40 -0.14 -5.18 0.73
CA VAL A 40 0.60 -4.99 -0.52
C VAL A 40 1.25 -6.29 -0.98
N VAL A 41 1.14 -6.56 -2.28
CA VAL A 41 1.92 -7.59 -2.96
C VAL A 41 3.12 -6.92 -3.60
N VAL A 42 4.33 -7.39 -3.29
CA VAL A 42 5.57 -6.78 -3.82
C VAL A 42 6.25 -7.66 -4.87
N TRP A 43 6.95 -7.05 -5.82
CA TRP A 43 7.74 -7.78 -6.80
C TRP A 43 8.98 -8.44 -6.16
N ARG A 44 9.25 -9.69 -6.56
CA ARG A 44 10.45 -10.43 -6.19
C ARG A 44 11.72 -9.64 -6.52
N GLY A 45 12.63 -9.56 -5.55
CA GLY A 45 13.89 -8.81 -5.64
C GLY A 45 13.83 -7.44 -4.98
N SER A 46 12.63 -6.96 -4.64
CA SER A 46 12.43 -5.80 -3.78
C SER A 46 12.62 -6.19 -2.31
N SER A 47 13.05 -5.24 -1.47
CA SER A 47 13.10 -5.42 -0.03
C SER A 47 11.73 -5.09 0.58
N PRO A 48 11.00 -6.05 1.18
CA PRO A 48 9.68 -5.80 1.75
C PRO A 48 9.72 -4.70 2.83
N LEU A 49 10.71 -4.74 3.71
CA LEU A 49 10.87 -3.75 4.79
C LEU A 49 11.10 -2.34 4.25
N ARG A 50 11.91 -2.21 3.19
CA ARG A 50 12.15 -0.90 2.57
C ARG A 50 10.91 -0.39 1.85
N THR A 51 10.21 -1.26 1.13
CA THR A 51 8.95 -0.89 0.46
C THR A 51 7.89 -0.43 1.46
N VAL A 52 7.73 -1.12 2.59
CA VAL A 52 6.83 -0.69 3.68
C VAL A 52 7.23 0.69 4.21
N HIS A 53 8.52 0.89 4.48
CA HIS A 53 9.01 2.16 4.98
C HIS A 53 8.80 3.33 4.01
N ASP A 54 9.12 3.12 2.73
CA ASP A 54 8.98 4.14 1.69
C ASP A 54 7.50 4.53 1.50
N ILE A 55 6.59 3.56 1.47
CA ILE A 55 5.13 3.81 1.37
C ILE A 55 4.61 4.49 2.64
N ALA A 56 4.98 4.02 3.83
CA ALA A 56 4.54 4.63 5.09
C ALA A 56 4.98 6.10 5.20
N THR A 57 6.20 6.41 4.75
CA THR A 57 6.71 7.79 4.71
C THR A 57 5.90 8.66 3.73
N ALA A 58 5.55 8.12 2.56
CA ALA A 58 4.73 8.82 1.59
C ALA A 58 3.31 9.07 2.12
N LEU A 59 2.71 8.07 2.77
CA LEU A 59 1.38 8.16 3.38
C LEU A 59 1.31 9.19 4.49
N ASP A 60 2.32 9.26 5.36
CA ASP A 60 2.38 10.30 6.40
C ASP A 60 2.44 11.71 5.81
N ALA A 61 3.10 11.88 4.66
CA ALA A 61 3.15 13.16 3.96
C ALA A 61 1.82 13.56 3.30
N VAL A 62 1.07 12.60 2.73
CA VAL A 62 -0.19 12.89 2.02
C VAL A 62 -1.42 12.88 2.93
N LEU A 63 -1.39 12.10 4.01
CA LEU A 63 -2.48 11.86 4.95
C LEU A 63 -1.99 11.93 6.41
N PRO A 64 -1.45 13.08 6.84
CA PRO A 64 -0.86 13.22 8.18
C PRO A 64 -1.91 12.95 9.26
N GLY A 65 -1.56 12.09 10.22
CA GLY A 65 -2.42 11.74 11.36
C GLY A 65 -3.55 10.75 11.05
N VAL A 66 -3.62 10.19 9.84
CA VAL A 66 -4.52 9.08 9.54
C VAL A 66 -3.84 7.77 9.96
N PRO A 67 -4.46 6.95 10.83
CA PRO A 67 -3.91 5.65 11.19
C PRO A 67 -3.98 4.71 9.98
N VAL A 68 -2.82 4.29 9.50
CA VAL A 68 -2.67 3.34 8.40
C VAL A 68 -1.76 2.21 8.82
N ARG A 69 -2.23 0.97 8.69
CA ARG A 69 -1.47 -0.23 8.94
C ARG A 69 -1.07 -0.88 7.63
N LEU A 70 0.23 -1.02 7.39
CA LEU A 70 0.77 -1.52 6.14
C LEU A 70 1.46 -2.88 6.33
N THR A 71 1.02 -3.88 5.57
CA THR A 71 1.55 -5.24 5.62
C THR A 71 1.88 -5.74 4.22
N VAL A 72 3.02 -6.41 4.07
CA VAL A 72 3.34 -7.14 2.83
C VAL A 72 2.73 -8.53 2.95
N SER A 73 1.60 -8.77 2.27
CA SER A 73 0.89 -10.05 2.33
C SER A 73 1.54 -11.11 1.45
N ALA A 74 2.21 -10.69 0.37
CA ALA A 74 2.83 -11.63 -0.55
C ALA A 74 3.93 -11.05 -1.46
N VAL A 75 4.65 -11.97 -2.11
CA VAL A 75 5.66 -11.65 -3.14
C VAL A 75 5.26 -12.24 -4.49
N ALA A 76 5.23 -11.40 -5.52
CA ALA A 76 4.90 -11.76 -6.91
C ALA A 76 6.15 -11.99 -7.77
N TYR A 77 6.08 -12.95 -8.70
CA TYR A 77 7.17 -13.25 -9.65
C TYR A 77 6.79 -12.85 -11.07
N LYS A 78 7.74 -12.26 -11.81
CA LYS A 78 7.57 -11.95 -13.23
C LYS A 78 8.38 -12.94 -14.08
N ARG A 79 7.72 -13.67 -15.00
CA ARG A 79 8.38 -14.48 -16.02
C ARG A 79 7.72 -14.23 -17.38
N ARG A 80 8.49 -13.80 -18.39
CA ARG A 80 8.05 -13.61 -19.79
C ARG A 80 6.64 -12.97 -19.91
N ALA A 81 6.46 -11.81 -19.26
CA ALA A 81 5.21 -11.03 -19.24
C ALA A 81 4.00 -11.67 -18.51
N THR A 82 4.19 -12.76 -17.77
CA THR A 82 3.17 -13.35 -16.90
C THR A 82 3.57 -13.21 -15.44
N THR A 83 2.63 -12.79 -14.59
CA THR A 83 2.77 -12.86 -13.13
C THR A 83 2.52 -14.30 -12.70
N LEU A 84 3.52 -14.94 -12.10
CA LEU A 84 3.40 -16.29 -11.56
C LEU A 84 3.39 -16.20 -10.03
N LEU A 85 2.30 -16.69 -9.45
CA LEU A 85 2.04 -16.94 -8.02
C LEU A 85 2.31 -15.76 -7.06
N VAL A 86 1.28 -15.42 -6.30
CA VAL A 86 1.34 -14.57 -5.11
C VAL A 86 1.49 -15.51 -3.93
N VAL A 87 2.66 -15.57 -3.30
CA VAL A 87 2.89 -16.42 -2.11
C VAL A 87 2.41 -15.67 -0.88
N TYR A 88 1.26 -16.07 -0.31
CA TYR A 88 0.82 -15.61 1.01
C TYR A 88 1.74 -16.20 2.09
N LYS A 89 2.18 -15.37 3.03
CA LYS A 89 2.84 -15.83 4.27
C LYS A 89 1.90 -15.65 5.45
#